data_AF-A0A0C9PPV7-F1
#
_entry.id   AF-A0A0C9PPV7-F1
#
_cell.length_a   1.000
_cell.length_b   1.000
_cell.length_c   1.000
_cell.angle_alpha   90.00
_cell.angle_beta   90.00
_cell.angle_gamma   90.00
#
_symmetry.space_group_name_H-M   'P 1'
#
loop_
_entity.id
_entity.type
_entity.pdbx_description
1 polymer ?
#
loop_
_entity_poly.entity_id
_entity_poly.type
_entity_poly.pdbx_seq_one_letter_code
_entity_poly.pdbx_strand_id
1 'polypeptide(L)' 'MDEQNETHRVMITLSDQAIAKLDQLVAEKQRELNQNPELAKYNLRVNKSNILEAMLSKNRTIKRKD' A
#
# COMPACT_ATOMS: atom_id res chain seq x y z
N MET A 1 9.91 21.61 -23.78
CA MET A 1 9.15 21.82 -22.53
C MET A 1 9.17 20.49 -21.82
N ASP A 2 10.16 20.31 -20.94
CA ASP A 2 10.20 19.16 -20.05
C ASP A 2 9.08 19.34 -19.04
N GLU A 3 7.96 18.64 -19.23
CA GLU A 3 6.89 18.57 -18.24
C GLU A 3 7.49 17.94 -16.97
N GLN A 4 7.84 18.81 -16.03
CA GLN A 4 8.19 18.45 -14.67
C GLN A 4 7.05 17.58 -14.12
N ASN A 5 7.27 16.28 -13.98
CA ASN A 5 6.32 15.36 -13.36
C ASN A 5 6.18 15.72 -11.88
N GLU A 6 5.30 16.69 -11.57
CA GLU A 6 5.04 17.17 -10.22
C GLU A 6 4.52 16.01 -9.36
N THR A 7 5.41 15.49 -8.51
CA THR A 7 5.06 14.45 -7.54
C THR A 7 4.28 15.10 -6.41
N HIS A 8 2.95 15.08 -6.53
CA HIS A 8 2.04 15.56 -5.50
C HIS A 8 2.06 14.62 -4.28
N ARG A 9 2.60 15.11 -3.17
CA ARG A 9 2.65 14.38 -1.89
C ARG A 9 1.42 14.75 -1.04
N VAL A 10 0.72 13.75 -0.53
CA VAL A 10 -0.46 13.93 0.33
C VAL A 10 -0.12 13.43 1.73
N MET A 11 -0.37 14.25 2.74
CA MET A 11 -0.29 13.85 4.15
C MET A 11 -1.64 13.32 4.60
N ILE A 12 -1.66 12.15 5.25
CA ILE A 12 -2.88 11.53 5.76
C ILE A 12 -2.67 11.24 7.24
N THR A 13 -3.59 11.70 8.07
CA THR A 13 -3.64 11.35 9.48
C THR A 13 -4.59 10.17 9.66
N LEU A 14 -4.11 9.10 10.29
CA LEU A 14 -4.90 7.92 10.62
C LEU A 14 -5.24 7.92 12.11
N SER A 15 -6.44 7.47 12.46
CA SER A 15 -6.79 7.21 13.86
C SER A 15 -6.08 5.96 14.37
N ASP A 16 -5.93 5.83 15.69
CA ASP A 16 -5.31 4.66 16.32
C ASP A 16 -6.01 3.35 15.91
N GLN A 17 -7.34 3.37 15.83
CA GLN A 17 -8.11 2.22 15.36
C GLN A 17 -7.77 1.84 13.91
N ALA A 18 -7.58 2.83 13.03
CA ALA A 18 -7.19 2.59 11.64
C ALA A 18 -5.75 2.05 11.56
N ILE A 19 -4.85 2.56 12.39
CA ILE A 19 -3.47 2.07 12.49
C ILE A 19 -3.45 0.60 12.93
N ALA A 20 -4.23 0.23 13.94
CA ALA A 20 -4.33 -1.16 14.42
C ALA A 20 -4.85 -2.13 13.35
N LYS A 21 -5.87 -1.71 12.57
CA LYS A 21 -6.35 -2.51 11.42
C LYS A 21 -5.29 -2.65 10.34
N LEU A 22 -4.50 -1.60 10.10
CA LEU A 22 -3.40 -1.65 9.14
C LEU A 22 -2.28 -2.59 9.61
N ASP A 23 -1.96 -2.61 10.90
CA ASP A 23 -1.03 -3.58 11.50
C ASP A 23 -1.49 -5.02 11.31
N GLN A 24 -2.77 -5.30 11.58
CA GLN A 24 -3.34 -6.63 11.36
C GLN A 24 -3.21 -7.04 9.89
N LEU A 25 -3.56 -6.15 8.96
CA LEU A 25 -3.50 -6.44 7.54
C LEU A 25 -2.05 -6.65 7.04
N VAL A 26 -1.08 -5.91 7.57
CA VAL A 26 0.35 -6.16 7.29
C VAL A 26 0.75 -7.56 7.72
N ALA A 27 0.35 -7.98 8.92
CA ALA A 27 0.68 -9.32 9.43
C ALA A 27 0.05 -10.43 8.59
N GLU A 28 -1.21 -10.28 8.18
CA GLU A 28 -1.91 -11.22 7.30
C GLU A 28 -1.22 -11.32 5.92
N LYS A 29 -0.92 -10.18 5.29
CA LYS A 29 -0.27 -10.16 3.98
C LYS A 29 1.15 -10.69 4.01
N GLN A 30 1.89 -10.43 5.09
CA GLN A 30 3.20 -11.03 5.28
C GLN A 30 3.10 -12.56 5.43
N ARG A 31 2.09 -13.07 6.14
CA ARG A 31 1.86 -14.50 6.29
C ARG A 31 1.54 -15.16 4.94
N GLU A 32 0.64 -14.58 4.16
CA GLU A 32 0.31 -15.04 2.81
C GLU A 32 1.57 -15.08 1.91
N LEU A 33 2.40 -14.03 1.96
CA LEU A 33 3.62 -13.95 1.17
C LEU A 33 4.64 -15.02 1.60
N ASN A 34 4.79 -15.25 2.89
CA ASN A 34 5.68 -16.28 3.44
C ASN A 34 5.22 -17.70 3.07
N GLN A 35 3.92 -17.91 2.82
CA GLN A 35 3.36 -19.18 2.36
C GLN A 35 3.55 -19.42 0.86
N ASN A 36 3.91 -18.39 0.09
CA ASN A 36 4.17 -18.52 -1.34
C ASN A 36 5.65 -18.87 -1.57
N PRO A 37 6.01 -20.10 -1.95
CA PRO A 37 7.41 -20.51 -2.11
C PRO A 37 8.16 -19.73 -3.18
N GLU A 38 7.46 -19.28 -4.24
CA GLU A 38 8.05 -18.47 -5.31
C GLU A 38 8.40 -17.06 -4.85
N LEU A 39 7.74 -16.55 -3.81
CA LEU A 39 8.02 -15.21 -3.28
C LEU A 39 8.81 -15.23 -1.97
N ALA A 40 8.65 -16.28 -1.17
CA ALA A 40 9.33 -16.46 0.11
C ALA A 40 10.86 -16.49 -0.05
N LYS A 41 11.39 -17.04 -1.15
CA LYS A 41 12.83 -17.05 -1.47
C LYS A 41 13.47 -15.66 -1.51
N TYR A 42 12.66 -14.61 -1.74
CA TYR A 42 13.14 -13.23 -1.82
C TYR A 42 13.07 -12.49 -0.49
N ASN A 43 12.58 -13.11 0.60
CA ASN A 43 12.46 -12.48 1.92
C ASN A 43 11.76 -11.11 1.89
N LEU A 44 10.74 -10.97 1.04
CA LEU A 44 10.03 -9.71 0.87
C LEU A 44 9.29 -9.33 2.15
N ARG A 45 9.25 -8.03 2.44
CA ARG A 45 8.56 -7.49 3.62
C ARG A 45 7.41 -6.57 3.19
N VAL A 46 6.23 -6.83 3.73
CA VAL A 46 5.07 -5.95 3.58
C VAL A 46 5.17 -4.83 4.62
N ASN A 47 5.09 -3.58 4.16
CA ASN A 47 5.03 -2.41 5.04
C ASN A 47 3.67 -1.69 4.91
N LYS A 48 3.32 -0.92 5.93
CA LYS A 48 2.10 -0.10 5.98
C LYS A 48 1.95 0.80 4.75
N SER A 49 3.02 1.47 4.32
CA SER A 49 3.02 2.36 3.17
C SER A 49 2.69 1.64 1.86
N ASN A 50 3.25 0.44 1.63
CA ASN A 50 2.95 -0.36 0.44
C ASN A 50 1.45 -0.68 0.34
N ILE A 51 0.82 -1.01 1.47
CA ILE A 51 -0.62 -1.28 1.53
C ILE A 51 -1.43 0.00 1.26
N LEU A 52 -1.07 1.12 1.90
CA LEU A 52 -1.76 2.40 1.71
C LEU A 52 -1.64 2.89 0.27
N GLU A 53 -0.46 2.81 -0.34
CA GLU A 53 -0.26 3.14 -1.75
C GLU A 53 -1.12 2.28 -2.67
N ALA A 54 -1.17 0.96 -2.44
CA ALA A 54 -2.01 0.05 -3.21
C ALA A 54 -3.51 0.39 -3.06
N MET A 55 -3.96 0.72 -1.85
CA MET A 55 -5.35 1.14 -1.60
C MET A 55 -5.66 2.48 -2.27
N LEU A 56 -4.79 3.47 -2.17
CA LEU A 56 -4.98 4.79 -2.77
C LEU A 56 -4.92 4.73 -4.31
N SER A 57 -4.03 3.91 -4.85
CA SER A 57 -3.91 3.68 -6.30
C SER A 57 -5.20 3.06 -6.87
N LYS A 58 -5.75 2.04 -6.19
CA LYS A 58 -7.05 1.44 -6.56
C LYS A 58 -8.21 2.45 -6.53
N ASN A 59 -8.18 3.43 -5.62
CA ASN A 59 -9.21 4.46 -5.55
C ASN A 59 -9.02 5.56 -6.62
N ARG A 60 -7.80 5.81 -7.10
CA ARG A 60 -7.56 6.75 -8.22
C ARG A 60 -8.14 6.25 -9.53
N THR A 61 -8.08 4.95 -9.81
CA THR A 61 -8.63 4.37 -11.04
C THR A 61 -10.16 4.38 -11.08
N ILE A 62 -10.84 4.41 -9.93
CA ILE A 62 -12.31 4.53 -9.86
C ILE A 62 -12.79 5.97 -10.14
N LYS A 63 -11.93 6.99 -9.96
CA LYS A 63 -12.29 8.40 -10.18
C LYS A 63 -12.13 8.90 -11.62
N ARG A 64 -11.74 8.06 -12.60
CA ARG A 64 -11.87 8.40 -14.02
C ARG A 64 -13.19 7.86 -14.55
N LYS A 65 -14.28 8.57 -14.25
CA LYS A 65 -15.52 8.46 -15.01
C LYS A 65 -16.01 9.87 -15.30
N ASP A 66 -15.91 10.21 -16.58
CA ASP A 66 -16.28 11.43 -17.32
C ASP A 66 -15.44 12.69 -17.05
#